data_AF-A0A0E3ZUY9-F1
#
_entry.id   AF-A0A0E3ZUY9-F1
#
_cell.length_a   1.000
_cell.length_b   1.000
_cell.length_c   1.000
_cell.angle_alpha   90.00
_cell.angle_beta   90.00
_cell.angle_gamma   90.00
#
_symmetry.space_group_name_H-M   'P 1'
#
loop_
_entity.id
_entity.type
_entity.pdbx_description
1 polymer ?
#
loop_
_entity_poly.entity_id
_entity_poly.type
_entity_poly.pdbx_seq_one_letter_code
_entity_poly.pdbx_strand_id
1 'polypeptide(L)'
;MKKTKIVYWVLTGLFAFAMLGSAIPDIMVAPMAVQGFKEIGYPAYLVPFLGVAKLLGVIALLVPGFPRVKEWAYAGLFFDLLGAAYSVYSIGKPLTDWIPMLVLLLIGAGSYRFYHKKNQLQPVSAI
;
A
#
# COMPACT_ATOMS: atom_id res chain seq x y z
N MET A 1 -16.35 19.02 -4.98
CA MET A 1 -15.34 18.54 -5.95
C MET A 1 -13.89 18.84 -5.52
N LYS A 2 -13.47 20.10 -5.34
CA LYS A 2 -12.07 20.46 -5.02
C LYS A 2 -11.54 19.83 -3.71
N LYS A 3 -12.29 19.96 -2.60
CA LYS A 3 -11.90 19.38 -1.29
C LYS A 3 -11.70 17.86 -1.35
N THR A 4 -12.65 17.12 -1.93
CA THR A 4 -12.56 15.66 -2.13
C THR A 4 -11.32 15.27 -2.93
N LYS A 5 -11.00 16.01 -4.00
CA LYS A 5 -9.81 15.77 -4.83
C LYS A 5 -8.52 16.02 -4.06
N ILE A 6 -8.44 17.08 -3.27
CA ILE A 6 -7.27 17.38 -2.43
C ILE A 6 -7.06 16.28 -1.39
N VAL A 7 -8.10 15.93 -0.62
CA VAL A 7 -8.00 14.88 0.42
C VAL A 7 -7.61 13.54 -0.20
N TYR A 8 -8.18 13.18 -1.36
CA TYR A 8 -7.76 11.99 -2.10
C TYR A 8 -6.26 12.00 -2.40
N TRP A 9 -5.74 13.08 -3.00
CA TRP A 9 -4.33 13.13 -3.39
C TRP A 9 -3.37 13.21 -2.21
N VAL A 10 -3.76 13.87 -1.11
CA VAL A 10 -2.96 13.87 0.13
C VAL A 10 -2.86 12.46 0.70
N LEU A 11 -3.98 11.76 0.87
CA LEU A 11 -3.97 10.39 1.41
C LEU A 11 -3.26 9.41 0.47
N THR A 12 -3.48 9.54 -0.84
CA THR A 12 -2.83 8.69 -1.85
C THR A 12 -1.32 8.93 -1.90
N GLY A 13 -0.89 10.19 -1.85
CA GLY A 13 0.53 10.54 -1.82
C GLY A 13 1.22 10.02 -0.57
N LEU A 14 0.60 10.19 0.60
CA LEU A 14 1.12 9.67 1.87
C LEU A 14 1.22 8.14 1.87
N PHE A 15 0.16 7.46 1.43
CA PHE A 15 0.13 6.00 1.33
C PHE A 15 1.17 5.49 0.35
N ALA A 16 1.25 6.08 -0.85
CA ALA A 16 2.23 5.73 -1.87
C ALA A 16 3.67 5.94 -1.38
N PHE A 17 3.94 7.05 -0.70
CA PHE A 17 5.25 7.34 -0.13
C PHE A 17 5.68 6.27 0.89
N ALA A 18 4.78 5.91 1.80
CA ALA A 18 5.05 4.86 2.78
C ALA A 18 5.28 3.49 2.13
N MET A 19 4.46 3.11 1.13
CA MET A 19 4.64 1.85 0.40
C MET A 19 5.93 1.83 -0.41
N LEU A 20 6.37 2.97 -0.99
CA LEU A 20 7.68 3.05 -1.64
C LEU A 20 8.83 2.91 -0.64
N GLY A 21 8.67 3.45 0.56
CA GLY A 21 9.66 3.34 1.64
C GLY A 21 9.97 1.89 2.02
N SER A 22 9.01 0.97 1.90
CA SER A 22 9.24 -0.46 2.09
C SER A 22 9.59 -1.19 0.78
N ALA A 23 9.02 -0.78 -0.35
CA ALA A 23 9.28 -1.41 -1.65
C ALA A 23 10.73 -1.27 -2.11
N ILE A 24 11.36 -0.11 -1.90
CA ILE A 24 12.73 0.15 -2.39
C ILE A 24 13.76 -0.78 -1.69
N PRO A 25 13.82 -0.86 -0.35
CA PRO A 25 14.68 -1.83 0.34
C PRO A 25 14.42 -3.28 -0.08
N ASP A 26 13.15 -3.63 -0.28
CA ASP A 26 12.74 -4.98 -0.71
C ASP A 26 13.29 -5.30 -2.12
N ILE A 27 13.12 -4.39 -3.09
CA ILE A 27 13.66 -4.55 -4.47
C ILE A 27 15.18 -4.63 -4.46
N MET A 28 15.83 -3.79 -3.67
CA MET A 28 17.29 -3.77 -3.53
C MET A 28 17.83 -4.96 -2.75
N VAL A 29 16.97 -5.81 -2.19
CA VAL A 29 17.35 -6.92 -1.31
C VAL A 29 18.27 -6.42 -0.19
N ALA A 30 17.92 -5.26 0.36
CA ALA A 30 18.72 -4.62 1.40
C ALA A 30 18.81 -5.53 2.63
N PRO A 31 19.97 -5.59 3.33
CA PRO A 31 20.14 -6.49 4.49
C PRO A 31 19.04 -6.34 5.55
N MET A 32 18.56 -5.11 5.78
CA MET A 32 17.44 -4.82 6.70
C MET A 32 16.11 -5.44 6.27
N ALA A 33 15.81 -5.47 4.97
CA ALA A 33 14.59 -6.07 4.43
C ALA A 33 14.67 -7.61 4.54
N VAL A 34 15.80 -8.19 4.15
CA VAL A 34 16.04 -9.64 4.26
C VAL A 34 15.96 -10.11 5.70
N GLN A 35 16.56 -9.35 6.63
CA GLN A 35 16.52 -9.65 8.06
C GLN A 35 15.08 -9.56 8.59
N GLY A 36 14.31 -8.54 8.21
CA GLY A 36 12.89 -8.42 8.60
C GLY A 36 12.03 -9.61 8.16
N PHE A 37 12.23 -10.10 6.93
CA PHE A 37 11.55 -11.31 6.44
C PHE A 37 12.00 -12.57 7.18
N LYS A 38 13.30 -12.71 7.45
CA LYS A 38 13.85 -13.84 8.19
C LYS A 38 13.29 -13.92 9.61
N GLU A 39 13.12 -12.79 10.28
CA GLU A 39 12.56 -12.71 11.64
C GLU A 39 11.12 -13.22 11.71
N ILE A 40 10.32 -13.00 10.67
CA ILE A 40 8.94 -13.53 10.57
C ILE A 40 8.87 -14.92 9.92
N GLY A 41 10.02 -15.57 9.68
CA GLY A 41 10.11 -16.92 9.12
C GLY A 41 9.86 -17.01 7.61
N TYR A 42 9.91 -15.89 6.89
CA TYR A 42 9.67 -15.85 5.45
C TYR A 42 10.96 -16.09 4.65
N PRO A 43 10.87 -16.80 3.51
CA PRO A 43 12.03 -17.06 2.66
C PRO A 43 12.49 -15.80 1.92
N ALA A 44 13.81 -15.65 1.76
CA ALA A 44 14.43 -14.45 1.19
C ALA A 44 14.03 -14.14 -0.26
N TYR A 45 13.61 -15.14 -1.05
CA TYR A 45 13.19 -14.89 -2.44
C TYR A 45 11.90 -14.05 -2.53
N LEU A 46 11.10 -14.00 -1.46
CA LEU A 46 9.88 -13.17 -1.42
C LEU A 46 10.20 -11.68 -1.30
N VAL A 47 11.37 -11.32 -0.81
CA VAL A 47 11.78 -9.93 -0.57
C VAL A 47 11.71 -9.11 -1.88
N PRO A 48 12.48 -9.42 -2.94
CA PRO A 48 12.41 -8.65 -4.18
C PRO A 48 11.06 -8.81 -4.90
N PHE A 49 10.40 -9.97 -4.77
CA PHE A 49 9.09 -10.20 -5.37
C PHE A 49 8.02 -9.25 -4.81
N LEU A 50 7.90 -9.17 -3.49
CA LEU A 50 6.96 -8.26 -2.83
C LEU A 50 7.35 -6.80 -3.04
N GLY A 51 8.65 -6.48 -3.07
CA GLY A 51 9.13 -5.16 -3.42
C GLY A 51 8.63 -4.68 -4.80
N VAL A 52 8.80 -5.51 -5.84
CA VAL A 52 8.30 -5.19 -7.19
C VAL A 52 6.77 -5.10 -7.20
N ALA A 53 6.07 -6.01 -6.52
CA ALA A 53 4.61 -5.98 -6.46
C ALA A 53 4.07 -4.69 -5.81
N LYS A 54 4.69 -4.24 -4.71
CA LYS A 54 4.38 -2.97 -4.04
C LYS A 54 4.61 -1.78 -4.97
N LEU A 55 5.75 -1.76 -5.67
CA LEU A 55 6.08 -0.69 -6.62
C LEU A 55 5.04 -0.60 -7.74
N LEU A 56 4.65 -1.72 -8.34
CA LEU A 56 3.59 -1.77 -9.36
C LEU A 56 2.25 -1.27 -8.81
N GLY A 57 1.91 -1.65 -7.58
CA GLY A 57 0.74 -1.14 -6.88
C GLY A 57 0.78 0.38 -6.72
N VAL A 58 1.91 0.94 -6.29
CA VAL A 58 2.08 2.40 -6.15
C VAL A 58 1.94 3.12 -7.49
N ILE A 59 2.58 2.60 -8.55
CA ILE A 59 2.47 3.16 -9.90
C ILE A 59 0.99 3.18 -10.33
N ALA A 60 0.27 2.07 -10.14
CA ALA A 60 -1.15 2.00 -10.47
C ALA A 60 -2.01 2.98 -9.66
N LEU A 61 -1.68 3.28 -8.40
CA LEU A 61 -2.39 4.27 -7.59
C LEU A 61 -2.16 5.71 -8.10
N LEU A 62 -0.94 6.04 -8.49
CA LEU A 62 -0.56 7.40 -8.90
C LEU A 62 -0.93 7.71 -10.35
N VAL A 63 -0.85 6.73 -11.24
CA VAL A 63 -1.18 6.91 -12.66
C VAL A 63 -2.71 6.98 -12.83
N PRO A 64 -3.24 8.03 -13.50
CA PRO A 64 -4.66 8.12 -13.84
C PRO A 64 -5.01 7.25 -15.06
N GLY A 65 -6.30 6.96 -15.25
CA GLY A 65 -6.80 6.31 -16.49
C GLY A 65 -7.07 4.81 -16.41
N PHE A 66 -6.63 4.12 -15.35
CA PHE A 66 -6.79 2.66 -15.22
C PHE A 66 -7.61 2.26 -13.98
N PRO A 67 -8.95 2.38 -13.99
CA PRO A 67 -9.78 2.17 -12.80
C PRO A 67 -9.69 0.73 -12.27
N ARG A 68 -9.77 -0.29 -13.13
CA ARG A 68 -9.71 -1.69 -12.70
C ARG A 68 -8.36 -2.07 -12.10
N VAL A 69 -7.26 -1.59 -12.69
CA VAL A 69 -5.90 -1.81 -12.16
C VAL A 69 -5.73 -1.13 -10.81
N LYS A 70 -6.36 0.04 -10.62
CA LYS A 70 -6.36 0.75 -9.33
C LYS A 70 -7.06 -0.03 -8.24
N GLU A 71 -8.19 -0.67 -8.53
CA GLU A 71 -8.87 -1.58 -7.60
C GLU A 71 -7.95 -2.75 -7.19
N TRP A 72 -7.27 -3.39 -8.15
CA TRP A 72 -6.31 -4.46 -7.86
C TRP A 72 -5.13 -3.98 -7.02
N ALA A 73 -4.63 -2.77 -7.29
CA ALA A 73 -3.56 -2.17 -6.52
C ALA A 73 -3.96 -1.93 -5.07
N TYR A 74 -5.16 -1.37 -4.80
CA TYR A 74 -5.65 -1.22 -3.44
C TYR A 74 -5.78 -2.57 -2.74
N ALA A 75 -6.40 -3.57 -3.37
CA ALA A 75 -6.56 -4.90 -2.79
C ALA A 75 -5.20 -5.54 -2.45
N GLY A 76 -4.26 -5.53 -3.39
CA GLY A 76 -2.93 -6.12 -3.21
C GLY A 76 -2.14 -5.45 -2.08
N LEU A 77 -2.09 -4.10 -2.06
CA LEU A 77 -1.38 -3.36 -1.02
C LEU A 77 -2.05 -3.51 0.36
N PHE A 78 -3.36 -3.70 0.42
CA PHE A 78 -4.08 -3.96 1.68
C PHE A 78 -3.78 -5.35 2.21
N PHE A 79 -3.78 -6.37 1.35
CA PHE A 79 -3.41 -7.73 1.76
C PHE A 79 -1.93 -7.83 2.16
N ASP A 80 -1.04 -7.10 1.49
CA ASP A 80 0.36 -6.99 1.89
C ASP A 80 0.51 -6.42 3.32
N LEU A 81 -0.13 -5.27 3.61
CA LEU A 81 -0.09 -4.67 4.94
C LEU A 81 -0.75 -5.53 6.02
N LEU A 82 -1.89 -6.15 5.70
CA LEU A 82 -2.58 -7.06 6.62
C LEU A 82 -1.74 -8.32 6.90
N GLY A 83 -1.15 -8.91 5.86
CA GLY A 83 -0.29 -10.08 5.98
C GLY A 83 0.98 -9.79 6.77
N ALA A 84 1.60 -8.63 6.55
CA ALA A 84 2.75 -8.18 7.33
C ALA A 84 2.37 -7.98 8.81
N ALA A 85 1.26 -7.29 9.09
CA ALA A 85 0.80 -7.05 10.46
C ALA A 85 0.47 -8.37 11.18
N TYR A 86 -0.26 -9.26 10.51
CA TYR A 86 -0.61 -10.57 11.02
C TYR A 86 0.63 -11.43 11.32
N SER A 87 1.63 -11.41 10.44
CA SER A 87 2.84 -12.21 10.61
C SER A 87 3.67 -11.73 11.80
N VAL A 88 3.85 -10.42 11.94
CA VAL A 88 4.54 -9.81 13.09
C VAL A 88 3.79 -10.09 14.39
N TYR A 89 2.46 -9.96 14.39
CA TYR A 89 1.62 -10.33 15.53
C TYR A 89 1.77 -11.81 15.91
N SER A 90 1.77 -12.71 14.93
CA SER A 90 1.77 -14.16 15.13
C SER A 90 3.07 -14.68 15.76
N ILE A 91 4.19 -13.99 15.56
CA ILE A 91 5.47 -14.32 16.21
C ILE A 91 5.62 -13.67 17.60
N GLY A 92 4.57 -13.03 18.11
CA GLY A 92 4.54 -12.47 19.47
C GLY A 92 5.25 -11.13 19.63
N LYS A 93 5.51 -10.39 18.53
CA LYS A 93 6.12 -9.05 18.62
C LYS A 93 5.16 -8.03 19.25
N PRO A 94 5.71 -7.03 19.97
CA PRO A 94 4.90 -6.02 20.64
C PRO A 94 4.05 -5.23 19.66
N LEU A 95 2.99 -4.63 20.19
CA LEU A 95 2.03 -3.80 19.45
C LEU A 95 2.70 -2.70 18.62
N THR A 96 3.82 -2.16 19.09
CA THR A 96 4.61 -1.11 18.41
C THR A 96 5.13 -1.53 17.04
N ASP A 97 5.31 -2.83 16.79
CA ASP A 97 5.96 -3.34 15.59
C ASP A 97 4.97 -3.54 14.43
N TRP A 98 3.68 -3.72 14.73
CA TRP A 98 2.64 -3.96 13.72
C TRP A 98 1.55 -2.90 13.65
N ILE A 99 1.39 -2.04 14.68
CA ILE A 99 0.50 -0.86 14.60
C ILE A 99 0.78 0.02 13.38
N PRO A 100 2.05 0.34 13.02
CA PRO A 100 2.31 1.22 11.89
C PRO A 100 1.68 0.72 10.59
N MET A 101 1.65 -0.60 10.37
CA MET A 101 1.03 -1.22 9.20
C MET A 101 -0.49 -1.02 9.18
N LEU A 102 -1.15 -1.08 10.34
CA LEU A 102 -2.58 -0.79 10.46
C LEU A 102 -2.90 0.68 10.26
N VAL A 103 -2.05 1.60 10.75
CA VAL A 103 -2.20 3.04 10.48
C VAL A 103 -2.09 3.31 8.98
N LEU A 104 -1.11 2.71 8.30
CA LEU A 104 -0.98 2.80 6.85
C LEU A 104 -2.20 2.21 6.12
N LEU A 105 -2.72 1.08 6.59
CA LEU A 105 -3.94 0.48 6.05
C LEU A 105 -5.13 1.45 6.17
N LEU A 106 -5.29 2.15 7.29
CA LEU A 106 -6.35 3.15 7.48
C LEU A 106 -6.17 4.37 6.55
N ILE A 107 -4.94 4.84 6.35
CA ILE A 107 -4.64 5.91 5.38
C ILE A 107 -4.99 5.45 3.96
N GLY A 108 -4.60 4.23 3.59
CA GLY A 108 -4.94 3.60 2.32
C GLY A 108 -6.45 3.43 2.12
N ALA A 109 -7.17 2.96 3.15
CA ALA A 109 -8.63 2.85 3.14
C ALA A 109 -9.32 4.21 3.00
N GLY A 110 -8.76 5.25 3.65
CA GLY A 110 -9.17 6.63 3.45
C GLY A 110 -8.99 7.08 2.00
N SER A 111 -7.80 6.86 1.43
CA SER A 111 -7.50 7.13 0.02
C SER A 111 -8.51 6.44 -0.91
N TYR A 112 -8.77 5.15 -0.69
CA TYR A 112 -9.74 4.36 -1.45
C TYR A 112 -11.16 4.92 -1.37
N ARG A 113 -11.63 5.28 -0.17
CA ARG A 113 -12.96 5.87 0.01
C ARG A 113 -13.10 7.20 -0.72
N PHE A 114 -12.07 8.04 -0.67
CA PHE A 114 -12.07 9.32 -1.38
C PHE A 114 -11.88 9.17 -2.89
N TYR A 115 -11.23 8.11 -3.36
CA TYR A 115 -11.18 7.74 -4.77
C TYR A 115 -12.58 7.47 -5.33
N HIS A 116 -13.35 6.60 -4.68
CA HIS A 116 -14.73 6.30 -5.09
C HIS A 116 -15.64 7.52 -5.01
N LYS A 117 -15.53 8.30 -3.92
CA LYS A 117 -16.28 9.55 -3.79
C LYS A 117 -15.92 10.56 -4.89
N LYS A 118 -14.66 10.62 -5.33
CA LYS A 118 -14.23 11.49 -6.43
C LYS A 118 -14.86 11.06 -7.75
N ASN A 119 -14.88 9.75 -8.04
CA ASN A 119 -15.41 9.21 -9.29
C ASN A 119 -16.94 9.36 -9.38
N GLN A 120 -17.67 9.19 -8.27
CA GLN A 120 -19.12 9.41 -8.23
C GLN A 120 -19.54 10.87 -8.48
N LEU A 121 -18.64 11.82 -8.23
CA LEU A 121 -18.88 13.25 -8.43
C LEU A 121 -18.50 13.73 -9.85
N GLN A 122 -17.99 12.86 -10.72
CA GLN A 122 -17.74 13.19 -12.12
C GLN A 122 -19.03 12.98 -12.93
N PRO A 123 -19.54 13.99 -13.65
CA PRO A 123 -20.75 13.85 -14.45
C PRO A 123 -20.55 12.79 -15.55
N VAL A 124 -21.59 11.99 -15.79
CA VAL A 124 -21.62 10.82 -16.70
C VAL A 124 -21.31 11.19 -18.17
N SER A 125 -21.31 12.48 -18.53
CA SER A 125 -21.20 12.99 -19.90
C SER A 125 -19.77 13.10 -20.46
N ALA A 126 -18.82 12.26 -20.03
CA ALA A 126 -17.43 12.30 -20.51
C ALA A 126 -16.95 10.95 -21.05
N ILE A 127 -17.85 10.24 -21.75
CA ILE A 127 -17.54 9.10 -22.62
C ILE A 127 -18.04 9.45 -24.01
#